data_AF-A0A949EPF9-F1
#
_entry.id   AF-A0A949EPF9-F1
#
_cell.length_a   1.000
_cell.length_b   1.000
_cell.length_c   1.000
_cell.angle_alpha   90.00
_cell.angle_beta   90.00
_cell.angle_gamma   90.00
#
_symmetry.space_group_name_H-M   'P 1'
#
loop_
_entity.id
_entity.type
_entity.pdbx_description
1 polymer ?
#
loop_
_entity_poly.entity_id
_entity_poly.type
_entity_poly.pdbx_seq_one_letter_code
_entity_poly.pdbx_strand_id
1 'polypeptide(L)'
;MVNLSLAEAQRLIVGHSSALATETVVLEEAAGRIAAHAIKAVRPVPAFARSAMDGYAVNSRDLTGGAESVSLRVTGEIAAGATDLPRVARKCAVAIMTGGALPAGANQVVPFERCQRNGDLVLVNSPPGAGAFI
;
A
#
# COMPACT_ATOMS: atom_id res chain seq x y z
N MET A 1 -23.96 48.39 35.14
CA MET A 1 -22.87 47.40 34.98
C MET A 1 -23.42 46.30 34.10
N VAL A 2 -22.94 46.15 32.87
CA VAL A 2 -23.42 45.07 31.99
C VAL A 2 -22.76 43.79 32.46
N ASN A 3 -23.56 42.82 32.92
CA ASN A 3 -23.07 41.53 33.40
C ASN A 3 -23.08 40.55 32.23
N LEU A 4 -21.92 40.33 31.59
CA LEU A 4 -21.78 39.39 30.49
C LEU A 4 -21.50 37.98 31.03
N SER A 5 -22.18 36.98 30.50
CA SER A 5 -21.80 35.59 30.71
C SER A 5 -20.47 35.28 30.00
N LEU A 6 -19.77 34.24 30.47
CA LEU A 6 -18.53 33.78 29.85
C LEU A 6 -18.69 33.49 28.34
N ALA A 7 -19.81 32.86 27.96
CA ALA A 7 -20.09 32.50 26.57
C ALA A 7 -20.38 33.72 25.67
N GLU A 8 -20.96 34.79 26.23
CA GLU A 8 -21.13 36.05 25.50
C GLU A 8 -19.81 36.79 25.35
N ALA A 9 -18.99 36.84 26.41
CA ALA A 9 -17.66 37.42 26.37
C ALA A 9 -16.77 36.70 25.33
N GLN A 10 -16.74 35.36 25.32
CA GLN A 10 -15.99 34.58 24.33
C GLN A 10 -16.45 34.84 22.90
N ARG A 11 -17.77 34.90 22.66
CA ARG A 11 -18.31 35.21 21.32
C ARG A 11 -17.92 36.60 20.84
N LEU A 12 -17.95 37.60 21.72
CA LEU A 12 -17.52 38.95 21.39
C LEU A 12 -16.02 38.99 21.06
N ILE A 13 -15.18 38.33 21.86
CA ILE A 13 -13.73 38.27 21.62
C ILE A 13 -13.43 37.62 20.27
N VAL A 14 -14.02 36.45 20.00
CA VAL A 14 -13.82 35.74 18.72
C VAL A 14 -14.37 36.56 17.55
N GLY A 15 -15.53 37.19 17.71
CA GLY A 15 -16.16 38.01 16.67
C GLY A 15 -15.39 39.28 16.31
N HIS A 16 -14.55 39.79 17.21
CA HIS A 16 -13.66 40.94 16.95
C HIS A 16 -12.21 40.52 16.62
N SER A 17 -11.92 39.22 16.62
CA SER A 17 -10.61 38.69 16.23
C SER A 17 -10.60 38.44 14.72
N SER A 18 -9.46 38.71 14.09
CA SER A 18 -9.22 38.36 12.69
C SER A 18 -8.23 37.21 12.58
N ALA A 19 -8.33 36.44 11.51
CA ALA A 19 -7.31 35.44 11.19
C ALA A 19 -5.98 36.15 10.90
N LEU A 20 -4.89 35.58 11.40
CA LEU A 20 -3.55 36.06 11.09
C LEU A 20 -3.20 35.80 9.62
N ALA A 21 -2.23 36.56 9.11
CA ALA A 21 -1.64 36.30 7.80
C ALA A 21 -0.98 34.91 7.77
N THR A 22 -0.91 34.32 6.58
CA THR A 22 -0.28 33.03 6.35
C THR A 22 1.15 33.22 5.84
N GLU A 23 2.00 32.26 6.14
CA GLU A 23 3.37 32.19 5.62
C GLU A 23 3.65 30.77 5.12
N THR A 24 4.60 30.64 4.20
CA THR A 24 5.12 29.34 3.77
C THR A 24 6.46 29.12 4.45
N VAL A 25 6.57 28.01 5.16
CA VAL A 25 7.79 27.60 5.86
C VAL A 25 8.27 26.25 5.32
N VAL A 26 9.54 25.94 5.55
CA VAL A 26 10.07 24.59 5.31
C VAL A 26 9.52 23.59 6.32
N LEU A 27 9.50 22.29 5.98
CA LEU A 27 8.85 21.27 6.78
C LEU A 27 9.46 21.14 8.19
N GLU A 28 10.76 21.37 8.29
CA GLU A 28 11.56 21.32 9.51
C GLU A 28 11.11 22.38 10.53
N GLU A 29 10.54 23.49 10.07
CA GLU A 29 10.05 24.61 10.89
C GLU A 29 8.52 24.57 11.11
N ALA A 30 7.84 23.57 10.56
CA ALA A 30 6.38 23.46 10.63
C ALA A 30 5.88 22.94 11.99
N ALA A 31 6.74 22.30 12.79
CA ALA A 31 6.37 21.74 14.08
C ALA A 31 5.81 22.83 15.03
N GLY A 32 4.62 22.60 15.59
CA GLY A 32 3.94 23.55 16.48
C GLY A 32 3.17 24.68 15.77
N ARG A 33 3.24 24.77 14.44
CA ARG A 33 2.43 25.72 13.64
C ARG A 33 1.06 25.12 13.29
N ILE A 34 0.15 25.99 12.85
CA ILE A 34 -1.20 25.61 12.40
C ILE A 34 -1.23 25.65 10.87
N ALA A 35 -1.71 24.57 10.24
CA ALA A 35 -1.89 24.53 8.80
C ALA A 35 -2.94 25.56 8.37
N ALA A 36 -2.55 26.48 7.49
CA ALA A 36 -3.44 27.53 6.99
C ALA A 36 -4.60 27.00 6.13
N HIS A 37 -4.42 25.83 5.51
CA HIS A 37 -5.41 25.19 4.64
C HIS A 37 -5.29 23.67 4.72
N ALA A 38 -6.30 22.95 4.22
CA ALA A 38 -6.24 21.50 4.10
C ALA A 38 -5.12 21.06 3.14
N ILE A 39 -4.25 20.15 3.61
CA ILE A 39 -3.19 19.56 2.80
C ILE A 39 -3.72 18.30 2.10
N LYS A 40 -3.66 18.28 0.78
CA LYS A 40 -4.10 17.14 -0.04
C LYS A 40 -2.89 16.37 -0.56
N ALA A 41 -2.98 15.04 -0.58
CA ALA A 41 -1.97 14.22 -1.21
C ALA A 41 -1.90 14.52 -2.71
N VAL A 42 -0.70 14.83 -3.21
CA VAL A 42 -0.48 15.14 -4.63
C VAL A 42 -0.34 13.88 -5.51
N ARG A 43 -0.16 12.71 -4.88
CA ARG A 43 0.03 11.42 -5.55
C ARG A 43 -0.40 10.27 -4.63
N PRO A 44 -0.82 9.12 -5.19
CA PRO A 44 -1.08 7.93 -4.39
C PRO A 44 0.18 7.44 -3.69
N VAL A 45 0.02 6.90 -2.48
CA VAL A 45 1.07 6.24 -1.71
C VAL A 45 0.48 4.93 -1.17
N PRO A 46 0.97 3.76 -1.65
CA PRO A 46 2.03 3.57 -2.65
C PRO A 46 1.61 4.02 -4.06
N ALA A 47 2.60 4.31 -4.92
CA ALA A 47 2.36 4.78 -6.28
C ALA A 47 1.88 3.67 -7.26
N PHE A 48 2.01 2.41 -6.86
CA PHE A 48 1.65 1.22 -7.62
C PHE A 48 1.31 0.08 -6.66
N ALA A 49 0.62 -0.94 -7.19
CA ALA A 49 0.36 -2.20 -6.49
C ALA A 49 1.69 -2.91 -6.17
N ARG A 50 1.93 -3.24 -4.90
CA ARG A 50 3.21 -3.78 -4.45
C ARG A 50 3.00 -4.95 -3.51
N SER A 51 3.93 -5.89 -3.48
CA SER A 51 3.82 -7.01 -2.54
C SER A 51 3.81 -6.52 -1.09
N ALA A 52 2.87 -7.01 -0.29
CA ALA A 52 2.84 -6.79 1.16
C ALA A 52 3.71 -7.80 1.93
N MET A 53 4.19 -8.85 1.27
CA MET A 53 4.94 -9.97 1.85
C MET A 53 6.09 -10.42 0.93
N ASP A 54 7.00 -11.23 1.44
CA ASP A 54 7.92 -12.00 0.60
C ASP A 54 7.18 -13.25 0.09
N GLY A 55 7.24 -13.50 -1.22
CA GLY A 55 6.36 -14.51 -1.80
C GLY A 55 6.49 -14.72 -3.30
N TYR A 56 5.43 -15.28 -3.86
CA TYR A 56 5.28 -15.52 -5.28
C TYR A 56 4.12 -14.70 -5.83
N ALA A 57 4.40 -13.80 -6.77
CA ALA A 57 3.39 -13.12 -7.56
C ALA A 57 2.78 -14.12 -8.54
N VAL A 58 1.46 -14.27 -8.46
CA VAL A 58 0.70 -15.28 -9.22
C VAL A 58 -0.59 -14.68 -9.78
N ASN A 59 -1.18 -15.38 -10.74
CA ASN A 59 -2.56 -15.14 -11.14
C ASN A 59 -3.49 -15.99 -10.26
N SER A 60 -4.40 -15.37 -9.51
CA SER A 60 -5.32 -16.05 -8.59
C SER A 60 -6.17 -17.13 -9.26
N ARG A 61 -6.48 -16.97 -10.56
CA ARG A 61 -7.21 -17.99 -11.35
C ARG A 61 -6.39 -19.25 -11.63
N ASP A 62 -5.10 -19.25 -11.34
CA ASP A 62 -4.28 -20.46 -11.41
C ASP A 62 -4.34 -21.28 -10.12
N LEU A 63 -4.75 -20.65 -9.01
CA LEU A 63 -4.93 -21.27 -7.68
C LEU A 63 -6.34 -21.88 -7.50
N THR A 64 -7.31 -21.47 -8.31
CA THR A 64 -8.68 -21.98 -8.27
C THR A 64 -8.81 -23.27 -9.08
N GLY A 65 -9.30 -24.36 -8.47
CA GLY A 65 -9.49 -25.64 -9.18
C GLY A 65 -9.86 -26.87 -8.35
N GLY A 66 -10.20 -26.73 -7.06
CA GLY A 66 -10.67 -27.83 -6.21
C GLY A 66 -9.59 -28.78 -5.68
N ALA A 67 -8.31 -28.53 -5.95
CA ALA A 67 -7.20 -29.26 -5.35
C ALA A 67 -6.73 -28.56 -4.06
N GLU A 68 -6.39 -29.33 -3.02
CA GLU A 68 -5.82 -28.81 -1.77
C GLU A 68 -4.46 -28.11 -1.97
N SER A 69 -3.74 -28.49 -3.04
CA SER A 69 -2.46 -27.92 -3.43
C SER A 69 -2.37 -27.69 -4.95
N VAL A 70 -1.66 -26.64 -5.36
CA VAL A 70 -1.44 -26.28 -6.78
C VAL A 70 0.04 -26.05 -7.04
N SER A 71 0.58 -26.66 -8.10
CA SER A 71 1.96 -26.43 -8.55
C SER A 71 2.02 -25.35 -9.64
N LEU A 72 2.97 -24.43 -9.49
CA LEU A 72 3.26 -23.36 -10.45
C LEU A 72 4.75 -23.36 -10.82
N ARG A 73 5.08 -22.99 -12.05
CA ARG A 73 6.47 -22.82 -12.48
C ARG A 73 6.99 -21.44 -12.10
N VAL A 74 8.08 -21.37 -11.35
CA VAL A 74 8.80 -20.12 -11.08
C VAL A 74 9.58 -19.74 -12.33
N THR A 75 9.29 -18.57 -12.90
CA THR A 75 9.82 -18.12 -14.20
C THR A 75 10.71 -16.88 -14.12
N GLY A 76 10.88 -16.34 -12.91
CA GLY A 76 11.72 -15.18 -12.68
C GLY A 76 11.65 -14.71 -11.23
N GLU A 77 12.38 -13.63 -10.96
CA GLU A 77 12.47 -12.98 -9.67
C GLU A 77 12.48 -11.46 -9.85
N ILE A 78 11.85 -10.74 -8.92
CA ILE A 78 11.82 -9.28 -8.86
C ILE A 78 12.66 -8.86 -7.65
N ALA A 79 13.85 -8.31 -7.94
CA ALA A 79 14.70 -7.71 -6.93
C ALA A 79 14.12 -6.39 -6.40
N ALA A 80 14.54 -5.98 -5.20
CA ALA A 80 14.15 -4.71 -4.61
C ALA A 80 14.51 -3.54 -5.54
N GLY A 81 13.53 -2.70 -5.87
CA GLY A 81 13.72 -1.53 -6.74
C GLY A 81 13.79 -1.84 -8.24
N ALA A 82 13.57 -3.09 -8.67
CA ALA A 82 13.54 -3.43 -10.10
C ALA A 82 12.41 -2.70 -10.83
N THR A 83 12.72 -2.14 -12.00
CA THR A 83 11.77 -1.41 -12.86
C THR A 83 11.35 -2.20 -14.09
N ASP A 84 12.19 -3.13 -14.55
CA ASP A 84 11.84 -4.11 -15.58
C ASP A 84 11.29 -5.37 -14.90
N LEU A 85 10.02 -5.67 -15.15
CA LEU A 85 9.28 -6.70 -14.44
C LEU A 85 8.91 -7.85 -15.40
N PRO A 86 9.25 -9.11 -15.08
CA PRO A 86 8.83 -10.25 -15.88
C PRO A 86 7.31 -10.38 -15.85
N ARG A 87 6.71 -10.87 -16.94
CA ARG A 87 5.26 -11.15 -16.97
C ARG A 87 4.96 -12.48 -16.29
N VAL A 88 3.90 -12.53 -15.48
CA VAL A 88 3.37 -13.80 -14.97
C VAL A 88 2.44 -14.42 -16.01
N ALA A 89 2.90 -15.50 -16.65
CA ALA A 89 2.08 -16.33 -17.53
C ALA A 89 1.15 -17.26 -16.74
N ARG A 90 0.19 -17.89 -17.42
CA ARG A 90 -0.68 -18.90 -16.81
C ARG A 90 0.15 -20.05 -16.24
N LYS A 91 -0.26 -20.56 -15.07
CA LYS A 91 0.41 -21.63 -14.32
C LYS A 91 1.88 -21.33 -13.98
N CYS A 92 2.25 -20.06 -13.98
CA CYS A 92 3.58 -19.59 -13.60
C CYS A 92 3.50 -18.66 -12.39
N ALA A 93 4.65 -18.46 -11.77
CA ALA A 93 4.89 -17.59 -10.64
C ALA A 93 6.19 -16.81 -10.84
N VAL A 94 6.29 -15.65 -10.21
CA VAL A 94 7.52 -14.86 -10.12
C VAL A 94 7.81 -14.62 -8.65
N ALA A 95 9.03 -14.92 -8.20
CA ALA A 95 9.45 -14.61 -6.84
C ALA A 95 9.51 -13.08 -6.65
N ILE A 96 8.94 -12.58 -5.57
CA ILE A 96 8.83 -11.15 -5.29
C ILE A 96 9.07 -10.90 -3.81
N MET A 97 9.84 -9.85 -3.50
CA MET A 97 10.07 -9.41 -2.13
C MET A 97 9.06 -8.31 -1.73
N THR A 98 8.94 -8.09 -0.44
CA THR A 98 8.11 -7.05 0.17
C THR A 98 8.43 -5.68 -0.44
N GLY A 99 7.38 -4.97 -0.86
CA GLY A 99 7.50 -3.68 -1.55
C GLY A 99 7.81 -3.77 -3.04
N GLY A 100 8.11 -4.96 -3.57
CA GLY A 100 8.31 -5.18 -5.01
C GLY A 100 7.04 -4.84 -5.80
N ALA A 101 7.22 -4.20 -6.96
CA ALA A 101 6.12 -3.85 -7.85
C ALA A 101 5.48 -5.12 -8.43
N LEU A 102 4.15 -5.17 -8.43
CA LEU A 102 3.43 -6.35 -8.91
C LEU A 102 3.60 -6.49 -10.44
N PRO A 103 4.12 -7.62 -10.96
CA PRO A 103 4.31 -7.82 -12.39
C PRO A 103 3.00 -7.95 -13.14
N ALA A 104 3.04 -7.62 -14.44
CA ALA A 104 1.90 -7.82 -15.33
C ALA A 104 1.44 -9.29 -15.32
N GLY A 105 0.13 -9.50 -15.20
CA GLY A 105 -0.47 -10.85 -15.17
C GLY A 105 -0.61 -11.44 -13.76
N ALA A 106 0.04 -10.87 -12.76
CA ALA A 106 -0.22 -11.18 -11.36
C ALA A 106 -1.32 -10.30 -10.78
N ASN A 107 -2.10 -10.87 -9.86
CA ASN A 107 -3.14 -10.18 -9.10
C ASN A 107 -3.28 -10.76 -7.69
N GLN A 108 -2.29 -11.52 -7.23
CA GLN A 108 -2.19 -12.05 -5.88
C GLN A 108 -0.73 -12.36 -5.56
N VAL A 109 -0.35 -12.25 -4.29
CA VAL A 109 0.92 -12.79 -3.79
C VAL A 109 0.62 -13.96 -2.85
N VAL A 110 1.38 -15.05 -2.98
CA VAL A 110 1.36 -16.17 -2.03
C VAL A 110 2.63 -16.10 -1.19
N PRO A 111 2.53 -15.91 0.14
CA PRO A 111 3.71 -15.84 1.01
C PRO A 111 4.56 -17.10 0.94
N PHE A 112 5.88 -16.98 1.10
CA PHE A 112 6.80 -18.11 1.06
C PHE A 112 6.44 -19.22 2.07
N GLU A 113 5.90 -18.85 3.22
CA GLU A 113 5.50 -19.77 4.29
C GLU A 113 4.33 -20.69 3.89
N ARG A 114 3.60 -20.35 2.83
CA ARG A 114 2.52 -21.17 2.26
C ARG A 114 2.97 -22.00 1.07
N CYS A 115 4.26 -21.98 0.77
CA CYS A 115 4.83 -22.57 -0.42
C CYS A 115 5.93 -23.58 -0.08
N GLN A 116 6.03 -24.63 -0.89
CA GLN A 116 7.18 -25.53 -0.91
C GLN A 116 7.84 -25.43 -2.28
N ARG A 117 9.07 -24.93 -2.33
CA ARG A 117 9.82 -24.79 -3.58
C ARG A 117 10.71 -26.02 -3.80
N ASN A 118 10.66 -26.57 -5.02
CA ASN A 118 11.58 -27.59 -5.50
C ASN A 118 12.08 -27.17 -6.90
N GLY A 119 13.30 -26.63 -6.95
CA GLY A 119 13.87 -26.03 -8.16
C GLY A 119 12.99 -24.90 -8.70
N ASP A 120 12.50 -25.08 -9.92
CA ASP A 120 11.63 -24.12 -10.63
C ASP A 120 10.15 -24.40 -10.44
N LEU A 121 9.76 -25.31 -9.55
CA LEU A 121 8.37 -25.56 -9.20
C LEU A 121 8.10 -25.09 -7.77
N VAL A 122 6.99 -24.40 -7.59
CA VAL A 122 6.45 -24.06 -6.27
C VAL A 122 5.09 -24.71 -6.09
N LEU A 123 4.97 -25.50 -5.02
CA LEU A 123 3.72 -26.05 -4.56
C LEU A 123 3.09 -25.06 -3.57
N VAL A 124 1.89 -24.57 -3.89
CA VAL A 124 1.10 -23.70 -3.02
C VAL A 124 0.11 -24.56 -2.26
N ASN A 125 0.18 -24.54 -0.93
CA ASN A 125 -0.78 -25.20 -0.06
C ASN A 125 -1.78 -24.18 0.50
N SER A 126 -3.07 -24.52 0.50
CA SER A 126 -4.12 -23.65 1.06
C SER A 126 -4.00 -22.19 0.61
N PRO A 127 -4.18 -21.92 -0.70
CA PRO A 127 -3.95 -20.60 -1.28
C PRO A 127 -4.78 -19.54 -0.55
N PRO A 128 -4.22 -18.34 -0.31
CA PRO A 128 -4.98 -17.25 0.29
C PRO A 128 -6.10 -16.79 -0.66
N GLY A 129 -7.03 -15.97 -0.13
CA GLY A 129 -8.10 -15.39 -0.94
C GLY A 129 -7.57 -14.60 -2.14
N ALA A 130 -8.35 -14.55 -3.23
CA ALA A 130 -7.98 -13.79 -4.42
C ALA A 130 -7.71 -12.31 -4.08
N GLY A 131 -6.63 -11.76 -4.61
CA GLY A 131 -6.22 -10.38 -4.32
C GLY A 131 -5.41 -10.20 -3.03
N ALA A 132 -5.12 -11.27 -2.29
CA ALA A 132 -4.37 -11.16 -1.04
C ALA A 132 -2.93 -10.66 -1.25
N PHE A 133 -2.45 -9.90 -0.25
CA PHE A 133 -1.06 -9.45 -0.07
C PHE A 133 -0.51 -8.52 -1.17
N ILE A 134 -1.37 -7.65 -1.70
CA ILE A 134 -1.06 -6.55 -2.65
C ILE A 134 -1.38 -5.18 -2.02
#